data_AF-A0A7L1EB71-F1
#
_entry.id   AF-A0A7L1EB71-F1
#
_cell.length_a   1.000
_cell.length_b   1.000
_cell.length_c   1.000
_cell.angle_alpha   90.00
_cell.angle_beta   90.00
_cell.angle_gamma   90.00
#
_symmetry.space_group_name_H-M   'P 1'
#
loop_
_entity.id
_entity.type
_entity.pdbx_description
1 polymer ?
#
loop_
_entity_poly.entity_id
_entity_poly.type
_entity_poly.pdbx_seq_one_letter_code
_entity_poly.pdbx_strand_id
1 'polypeptide(L)'
;RCPPVYQNLRYVAVKKNMPINFICYTPEAQSMQWYKTAEKKNYLSVLDQNMPSYSIQRTNASIKLTLLRATFEDNGIYVCDRKGLLQKEELHSCGTELRVMGTSSIKQVQNRNTLKDAIIIIQSILLVIFISIPILLFLDKASDKKKSPEEDHTYEGLEVEQMATYEDITPFRDVKAKWTVGEHPGEE
;
A
#
# COMPACT_ATOMS: atom_id res chain seq x y z
N ARG A 1 16.52 -3.64 31.23
CA ARG A 1 15.70 -3.03 32.32
C ARG A 1 16.29 -1.65 32.58
N CYS A 2 15.52 -0.57 32.42
CA CYS A 2 16.04 0.78 32.70
C CYS A 2 16.31 0.92 34.22
N PRO A 3 17.46 1.45 34.66
CA PRO A 3 17.76 1.78 36.07
C PRO A 3 16.89 2.96 36.57
N PRO A 4 16.97 3.37 37.85
CA PRO A 4 16.02 4.28 38.51
C PRO A 4 16.23 5.76 38.14
N VAL A 5 16.67 6.05 36.91
CA VAL A 5 16.66 7.40 36.35
C VAL A 5 15.35 7.58 35.61
N TYR A 6 14.41 8.31 36.22
CA TYR A 6 13.09 8.54 35.63
C TYR A 6 13.15 9.70 34.63
N GLN A 7 13.22 9.35 33.34
CA GLN A 7 12.99 10.25 32.22
C GLN A 7 11.59 9.96 31.66
N ASN A 8 10.65 10.89 31.84
CA ASN A 8 9.21 10.60 31.78
C ASN A 8 8.61 10.39 30.38
N LEU A 9 9.35 10.61 29.28
CA LEU A 9 8.82 10.42 27.92
C LEU A 9 9.83 9.71 27.02
N ARG A 10 9.38 8.70 26.26
CA ARG A 10 10.24 8.03 25.26
C ARG A 10 10.29 8.77 23.93
N TYR A 11 9.22 9.48 23.59
CA TYR A 11 9.08 10.22 22.34
C TYR A 11 8.32 11.51 22.59
N VAL A 12 8.81 12.62 22.03
CA VAL A 12 8.15 13.92 22.09
C VAL A 12 8.17 14.58 20.72
N ALA A 13 7.00 14.99 20.27
CA ALA A 13 6.85 15.84 19.10
C ALA A 13 6.59 17.28 19.54
N VAL A 14 7.38 18.22 19.04
CA VAL A 14 7.22 19.65 19.35
C VAL A 14 7.09 20.46 18.06
N LYS A 15 6.24 21.47 18.05
CA LYS A 15 6.15 22.41 16.93
C LYS A 15 7.41 23.28 16.87
N LYS A 16 7.92 23.56 15.67
CA LYS A 16 9.04 24.49 15.45
C LYS A 16 8.82 25.82 16.19
N ASN A 17 9.90 26.36 16.75
CA ASN A 17 9.95 27.59 17.56
C ASN A 17 9.19 27.54 18.90
N MET A 18 8.69 26.38 19.31
CA MET A 18 8.14 26.22 20.66
C MET A 18 9.25 25.80 21.65
N PRO A 19 9.16 26.23 22.91
CA PRO A 19 10.04 25.75 23.96
C PRO A 19 9.65 24.33 24.39
N ILE A 20 10.64 23.55 24.82
CA ILE A 20 10.43 22.23 25.41
C ILE A 20 11.44 22.01 26.54
N ASN A 21 11.01 21.30 27.59
CA ASN A 21 11.87 20.90 28.69
C ASN A 21 11.96 19.38 28.82
N PHE A 22 13.15 18.91 29.17
CA PHE A 22 13.43 17.54 29.56
C PHE A 22 13.89 17.56 31.01
N ILE A 23 13.36 16.66 31.81
CA ILE A 23 13.68 16.57 33.24
C ILE A 23 14.12 15.14 33.52
N CYS A 24 15.25 15.04 34.18
CA CYS A 24 15.82 13.79 34.66
C CYS A 24 15.86 13.85 36.18
N TYR A 25 15.09 12.99 36.83
CA TYR A 25 15.01 12.90 38.29
C TYR A 25 16.05 11.91 38.80
N THR A 26 16.89 12.36 39.71
CA THR A 26 17.99 11.58 40.27
C THR A 26 18.52 12.24 41.56
N PRO A 27 18.81 11.47 42.62
CA PRO A 27 19.40 11.99 43.85
C PRO A 27 20.85 12.49 43.64
N GLU A 28 21.48 12.10 42.55
CA GLU A 28 22.88 12.42 42.22
C GLU A 28 22.96 13.45 41.08
N ALA A 29 22.07 14.46 41.07
CA ALA A 29 21.97 15.41 39.96
C ALA A 29 23.28 16.15 39.61
N GLN A 30 24.22 16.25 40.55
CA GLN A 30 25.54 16.86 40.34
C GLN A 30 26.51 15.99 39.54
N SER A 31 26.37 14.67 39.57
CA SER A 31 27.18 13.73 38.80
C SER A 31 26.60 13.43 37.41
N MET A 32 25.46 14.04 37.07
CA MET A 32 24.69 13.77 35.86
C MET A 32 24.86 14.86 34.79
N GLN A 33 24.64 14.47 33.53
CA GLN A 33 24.83 15.27 32.34
C GLN A 33 23.85 14.89 31.23
N TRP A 34 23.53 15.86 30.38
CA TRP A 34 22.70 15.66 29.20
C TRP A 34 23.56 15.36 27.98
N TYR A 35 23.13 14.38 27.21
CA TYR A 35 23.73 13.98 25.95
C TYR A 35 22.68 14.03 24.84
N LYS A 36 23.08 14.50 23.67
CA LYS A 36 22.30 14.43 22.43
C LYS A 36 23.00 13.50 21.47
N THR A 37 22.27 12.53 20.94
CA THR A 37 22.75 11.62 19.90
C THR A 37 21.78 11.62 18.72
N ALA A 38 22.26 11.28 17.53
CA ALA A 38 21.43 11.06 16.36
C ALA A 38 21.40 9.56 16.04
N GLU A 39 20.31 9.07 15.44
CA GLU A 39 20.14 7.64 15.14
C GLU A 39 21.32 7.04 14.37
N LYS A 40 21.84 7.78 13.38
CA LYS A 40 22.88 7.32 12.44
C LYS A 40 24.32 7.67 12.85
N LYS A 41 24.51 8.45 13.93
CA LYS A 41 25.83 8.96 14.32
C LYS A 41 26.25 8.32 15.64
N ASN A 42 27.46 7.77 15.67
CA ASN A 42 28.00 7.09 16.86
C ASN A 42 28.59 8.07 17.89
N TYR A 43 28.70 9.35 17.56
CA TYR A 43 29.21 10.34 18.51
C TYR A 43 28.10 10.89 19.41
N LEU A 44 28.46 11.17 20.65
CA LEU A 44 27.62 11.87 21.62
C LEU A 44 27.97 13.35 21.63
N SER A 45 26.95 14.20 21.48
CA SER A 45 27.08 15.62 21.72
C SER A 45 26.76 15.91 23.18
N VAL A 46 27.79 16.29 23.92
CA VAL A 46 27.67 16.67 25.33
C VAL A 46 26.98 18.03 25.44
N LEU A 47 25.96 18.12 26.30
CA LEU A 47 25.27 19.36 26.64
C LEU A 47 25.64 19.71 28.09
N ASP A 48 26.62 20.59 28.28
CA ASP A 48 27.14 20.95 29.62
C ASP A 48 26.87 22.40 30.01
N GLN A 49 26.83 23.30 29.03
CA GLN A 49 26.81 24.75 29.18
C GLN A 49 25.53 25.37 28.62
N ASN A 50 25.19 26.55 29.13
CA ASN A 50 24.07 27.33 28.63
C ASN A 50 24.45 27.95 27.28
N MET A 51 23.60 27.73 26.29
CA MET A 51 23.72 28.30 24.95
C MET A 51 22.49 29.18 24.66
N PRO A 52 22.55 30.07 23.66
CA PRO A 52 21.38 30.85 23.26
C PRO A 52 20.17 30.00 22.83
N SER A 53 20.42 28.76 22.37
CA SER A 53 19.37 27.81 21.95
C SER A 53 18.82 26.96 23.10
N TYR A 54 19.59 26.73 24.17
CA TYR A 54 19.19 25.88 25.28
C TYR A 54 19.86 26.23 26.62
N SER A 55 19.16 25.96 27.71
CA SER A 55 19.66 26.18 29.08
C SER A 55 19.57 24.92 29.93
N ILE A 56 20.52 24.72 30.83
CA ILE A 56 20.58 23.60 31.76
C ILE A 56 20.47 24.14 33.19
N GLN A 57 19.51 23.60 33.95
CA GLN A 57 19.29 23.92 35.35
C GLN A 57 19.45 22.67 36.19
N ARG A 58 20.27 22.74 37.25
CA ARG A 58 20.50 21.64 38.19
C ARG A 58 19.90 22.00 39.53
N THR A 59 19.19 21.03 40.11
CA THR A 59 18.65 21.05 41.47
C THR A 59 19.20 19.85 42.23
N ASN A 60 18.98 19.75 43.53
CA ASN A 60 19.49 18.61 44.32
C ASN A 60 18.90 17.25 43.89
N ALA A 61 17.71 17.24 43.28
CA ALA A 61 16.99 16.00 42.92
C ALA A 61 16.73 15.85 41.42
N SER A 62 17.14 16.82 40.59
CA SER A 62 16.92 16.76 39.14
C SER A 62 17.84 17.65 38.33
N ILE A 63 18.08 17.24 37.09
CA ILE A 63 18.68 18.06 36.05
C ILE A 63 17.66 18.31 34.94
N LYS A 64 17.43 19.58 34.63
CA LYS A 64 16.49 20.05 33.62
C LYS A 64 17.24 20.66 32.43
N LEU A 65 16.91 20.20 31.23
CA LEU A 65 17.32 20.80 29.96
C LEU A 65 16.12 21.52 29.36
N THR A 66 16.29 22.77 28.96
CA THR A 66 15.25 23.57 28.30
C THR A 66 15.77 24.01 26.94
N LEU A 67 15.14 23.56 25.86
CA LEU A 67 15.33 24.12 24.52
C LEU A 67 14.37 25.32 24.37
N LEU A 68 14.92 26.49 24.07
CA LEU A 68 14.14 27.75 24.04
C LEU A 68 13.32 27.89 22.75
N ARG A 69 13.92 27.51 21.61
CA ARG A 69 13.30 27.57 20.28
C ARG A 69 13.68 26.32 19.50
N ALA A 70 12.83 25.30 19.54
CA ALA A 70 13.10 24.04 18.87
C ALA A 70 13.19 24.21 17.34
N THR A 71 14.29 23.74 16.75
CA THR A 71 14.56 23.74 15.32
C THR A 71 14.72 22.32 14.78
N PHE A 72 14.70 22.13 13.46
CA PHE A 72 14.89 20.78 12.88
C PHE A 72 16.27 20.16 13.20
N GLU A 73 17.26 20.98 13.53
CA GLU A 73 18.58 20.51 13.96
C GLU A 73 18.54 19.90 15.35
N ASP A 74 17.53 20.22 16.16
CA ASP A 74 17.30 19.67 17.50
C ASP A 74 16.74 18.26 17.49
N ASN A 75 16.38 17.72 16.31
CA ASN A 75 15.97 16.33 16.17
C ASN A 75 17.07 15.38 16.65
N GLY A 76 16.68 14.39 17.45
CA GLY A 76 17.60 13.39 17.98
C GLY A 76 17.10 12.75 19.26
N ILE A 77 17.96 11.95 19.88
CA ILE A 77 17.68 11.27 21.14
C ILE A 77 18.45 11.98 22.24
N TYR A 78 17.73 12.41 23.27
CA TYR A 78 18.26 13.08 24.45
C TYR A 78 18.32 12.10 25.61
N VAL A 79 19.49 11.96 26.21
CA VAL A 79 19.71 11.02 27.30
C VAL A 79 20.36 11.74 28.47
N CYS A 80 19.83 11.49 29.65
CA CYS A 80 20.45 11.89 30.91
C CYS A 80 21.21 10.71 31.50
N ASP A 81 22.50 10.89 31.73
CA ASP A 81 23.36 9.86 32.31
C ASP A 81 24.53 10.49 33.10
N ARG A 82 25.37 9.65 33.70
CA ARG A 82 26.55 10.08 34.45
C ARG A 82 27.52 10.85 33.57
N LYS A 83 28.25 11.79 34.16
CA LYS A 83 29.31 12.55 33.49
C LYS A 83 30.45 11.65 33.02
N GLY A 84 31.12 12.07 31.96
CA GLY A 84 32.34 11.44 31.46
C GLY A 84 32.14 10.33 30.42
N LEU A 85 30.91 10.08 29.99
CA LEU A 85 30.64 9.14 28.89
C LEU A 85 31.05 9.75 27.55
N LEU A 86 31.76 8.97 26.74
CA LEU A 86 32.28 9.39 25.44
C LEU A 86 31.61 8.63 24.28
N GLN A 87 31.17 7.40 24.53
CA GLN A 87 30.62 6.51 23.51
C GLN A 87 29.15 6.16 23.77
N LYS A 88 28.40 5.93 22.68
CA LYS A 88 26.98 5.63 22.73
C LYS A 88 26.68 4.32 23.47
N GLU A 89 27.61 3.38 23.38
CA GLU A 89 27.59 2.06 24.02
C GLU A 89 27.72 2.14 25.54
N GLU A 90 28.26 3.26 26.06
CA GLU A 90 28.42 3.50 27.50
C GLU A 90 27.17 4.11 28.14
N LEU A 91 26.16 4.51 27.34
CA LEU A 91 24.90 4.99 27.90
C LEU A 91 24.10 3.84 28.50
N HIS A 92 23.90 3.93 29.81
CA HIS A 92 23.10 2.99 30.59
C HIS A 92 21.62 3.38 30.62
N SER A 93 21.31 4.63 30.26
CA SER A 93 20.00 5.24 30.46
C SER A 93 19.12 5.24 29.20
N CYS A 94 17.81 5.16 29.45
CA CYS A 94 16.77 5.17 28.42
C CYS A 94 16.48 6.61 27.99
N GLY A 95 16.65 6.92 26.70
CA GLY A 95 16.52 8.27 26.16
C GLY A 95 15.10 8.69 25.77
N THR A 96 14.95 9.99 25.51
CA THR A 96 13.78 10.59 24.85
C THR A 96 14.11 10.98 23.43
N GLU A 97 13.37 10.48 22.45
CA GLU A 97 13.45 10.96 21.08
C GLU A 97 12.65 12.26 20.90
N LEU A 98 13.29 13.30 20.38
CA LEU A 98 12.67 14.57 20.02
C LEU A 98 12.49 14.65 18.50
N ARG A 99 11.25 14.94 18.07
CA ARG A 99 10.90 15.27 16.69
C ARG A 99 10.28 16.65 16.61
N VAL A 100 10.99 17.58 15.96
CA VAL A 100 10.50 18.92 15.67
C VAL A 100 9.67 18.88 14.40
N MET A 101 8.39 19.16 14.56
CA MET A 101 7.41 19.22 13.48
C MET A 101 7.42 20.62 12.85
N GLY A 102 7.30 20.66 11.52
CA GLY A 102 7.20 21.91 10.77
C GLY A 102 5.94 22.70 11.09
N THR A 103 5.80 23.88 10.49
CA THR A 103 4.63 24.78 10.64
C THR A 103 3.35 24.23 10.02
N SER A 104 3.31 22.95 9.64
CA SER A 104 2.12 22.29 9.12
C SER A 104 1.00 22.44 10.13
N SER A 105 0.06 23.33 9.84
CA SER A 105 -1.11 23.53 10.69
C SER A 105 -1.86 22.20 10.81
N ILE A 106 -2.56 21.99 11.92
CA ILE A 106 -3.43 20.83 12.11
C ILE A 106 -4.37 20.67 10.90
N LYS A 107 -4.81 21.79 10.30
CA LYS A 107 -5.61 21.84 9.07
C LYS A 107 -4.89 21.24 7.85
N GLN A 108 -3.60 21.46 7.69
CA GLN A 108 -2.81 20.89 6.58
C GLN A 108 -2.59 19.37 6.75
N VAL A 109 -2.39 18.90 7.99
CA VAL A 109 -2.30 17.47 8.30
C VAL A 109 -3.66 16.80 8.10
N GLN A 110 -4.73 17.42 8.58
CA GLN A 110 -6.09 16.93 8.41
C GLN A 110 -6.48 16.88 6.92
N ASN A 111 -6.10 17.86 6.11
CA ASN A 111 -6.39 17.86 4.67
C ASN A 111 -5.65 16.76 3.90
N ARG A 112 -4.43 16.39 4.32
CA ARG A 112 -3.72 15.23 3.75
C ARG A 112 -4.38 13.92 4.13
N ASN A 113 -4.93 13.83 5.33
CA ASN A 113 -5.66 12.64 5.78
C ASN A 113 -6.98 12.50 5.02
N THR A 114 -7.76 13.58 4.87
CA THR A 114 -9.01 13.55 4.09
C THR A 114 -8.78 13.23 2.61
N LEU A 115 -7.68 13.74 2.01
CA LEU A 115 -7.32 13.41 0.63
C LEU A 115 -6.93 11.93 0.49
N LYS A 116 -6.18 11.37 1.46
CA LYS A 116 -5.87 9.94 1.47
C LYS A 116 -7.13 9.09 1.62
N ASP A 117 -8.01 9.45 2.54
CA ASP A 117 -9.27 8.72 2.78
C ASP A 117 -10.18 8.80 1.55
N ALA A 118 -10.25 9.95 0.87
CA ALA A 118 -10.99 10.10 -0.38
C ALA A 118 -10.42 9.23 -1.52
N ILE A 119 -9.09 9.17 -1.65
CA ILE A 119 -8.44 8.29 -2.64
C ILE A 119 -8.74 6.83 -2.35
N ILE A 120 -8.66 6.40 -1.08
CA ILE A 120 -8.97 5.02 -0.68
C ILE A 120 -10.43 4.67 -1.02
N ILE A 121 -11.37 5.57 -0.74
CA ILE A 121 -12.78 5.37 -1.05
C ILE A 121 -12.99 5.25 -2.57
N ILE A 122 -12.46 6.19 -3.36
CA ILE A 122 -12.61 6.16 -4.83
C ILE A 122 -12.01 4.89 -5.41
N GLN A 123 -10.80 4.51 -4.99
CA GLN A 123 -10.13 3.30 -5.45
C GLN A 123 -10.95 2.04 -5.09
N SER A 124 -11.52 1.99 -3.89
CA SER A 124 -12.35 0.85 -3.46
C SER A 124 -13.62 0.70 -4.31
N ILE A 125 -14.32 1.80 -4.61
CA ILE A 125 -15.53 1.80 -5.44
C ILE A 125 -15.18 1.38 -6.87
N LEU A 126 -14.11 1.95 -7.43
CA LEU A 126 -13.68 1.66 -8.79
C LEU A 126 -13.33 0.18 -8.95
N LEU A 127 -12.60 -0.41 -7.99
CA LEU A 127 -12.26 -1.83 -8.00
C LEU A 127 -13.49 -2.74 -7.96
N VAL A 128 -14.48 -2.43 -7.13
CA VAL A 128 -15.73 -3.22 -7.06
C VAL A 128 -16.43 -3.21 -8.42
N ILE A 129 -16.56 -2.04 -9.05
CA ILE A 129 -17.20 -1.89 -10.37
C ILE A 129 -16.42 -2.68 -11.44
N PHE A 130 -15.09 -2.57 -11.45
CA PHE A 130 -14.24 -3.26 -12.42
C PHE A 130 -14.21 -4.78 -12.24
N ILE A 131 -14.50 -5.29 -11.05
CA ILE A 131 -14.64 -6.73 -10.81
C ILE A 131 -16.06 -7.19 -11.15
N SER A 132 -17.09 -6.44 -10.77
CA SER A 132 -18.48 -6.84 -10.95
C SER A 132 -18.92 -6.82 -12.42
N ILE A 133 -18.52 -5.81 -13.20
CA ILE A 133 -18.95 -5.68 -14.60
C ILE A 133 -18.49 -6.88 -15.45
N PRO A 134 -17.21 -7.29 -15.46
CA PRO A 134 -16.78 -8.47 -16.20
C PRO A 134 -17.51 -9.73 -15.73
N ILE A 135 -17.66 -9.93 -14.42
CA ILE A 135 -18.36 -11.11 -13.88
C ILE A 135 -19.81 -11.15 -14.38
N LEU A 136 -20.54 -10.04 -14.33
CA LEU A 136 -21.91 -9.96 -14.85
C LEU A 136 -21.96 -10.24 -16.36
N LEU A 137 -21.07 -9.63 -17.16
CA LEU A 137 -20.98 -9.89 -18.60
C LEU A 137 -20.65 -11.36 -18.92
N PHE A 138 -19.78 -11.99 -18.13
CA PHE A 138 -19.45 -13.41 -18.27
C PHE A 138 -20.61 -14.33 -17.85
N LEU A 139 -21.37 -13.96 -16.81
CA LEU A 139 -22.54 -14.71 -16.36
C LEU A 139 -23.71 -14.63 -17.35
N ASP A 140 -23.95 -13.45 -17.93
CA ASP A 140 -25.03 -13.24 -18.91
C ASP A 140 -24.80 -14.10 -20.16
N LYS A 141 -23.56 -14.13 -20.65
CA LYS A 141 -23.13 -15.00 -21.75
C LYS A 141 -23.21 -16.50 -21.42
N ALA A 142 -23.10 -16.89 -20.15
CA ALA A 142 -23.31 -18.27 -19.71
C ALA A 142 -24.80 -18.62 -19.59
N SER A 143 -25.68 -17.63 -19.39
CA SER A 143 -27.14 -17.80 -19.33
C SER A 143 -27.77 -17.90 -20.74
N ASP A 144 -27.25 -17.16 -21.72
CA ASP A 144 -27.70 -17.28 -23.13
C ASP A 144 -27.34 -18.64 -23.75
N LYS A 145 -26.26 -19.28 -23.29
CA LYS A 145 -25.93 -20.66 -23.68
C LYS A 145 -26.82 -21.74 -23.03
N LYS A 146 -27.74 -21.36 -22.13
CA LYS A 146 -28.69 -22.25 -21.46
C LYS A 146 -30.14 -22.06 -21.91
N LYS A 147 -30.42 -21.32 -22.99
CA LYS A 147 -31.65 -21.57 -23.76
C LYS A 147 -31.41 -22.83 -24.57
N SER A 148 -32.19 -23.87 -24.23
CA SER A 148 -32.24 -25.18 -24.88
C SER A 148 -31.98 -25.08 -26.39
N PRO A 149 -31.09 -25.91 -26.99
CA PRO A 149 -31.27 -26.23 -28.39
C PRO A 149 -32.58 -27.02 -28.44
N GLU A 150 -33.68 -26.34 -28.74
CA GLU A 150 -34.86 -27.03 -29.26
C GLU A 150 -34.36 -27.74 -30.52
N GLU A 151 -34.37 -29.07 -30.47
CA GLU A 151 -33.91 -29.92 -31.55
C GLU A 151 -34.74 -29.60 -32.79
N ASP A 152 -34.18 -28.78 -33.66
CA ASP A 152 -34.72 -28.53 -34.99
C ASP A 152 -34.47 -29.80 -35.81
N HIS A 153 -35.34 -30.78 -35.61
CA HIS A 153 -35.34 -32.05 -36.32
C HIS A 153 -35.53 -31.77 -37.81
N THR A 154 -34.40 -31.79 -38.52
CA THR A 154 -34.22 -31.46 -39.94
C THR A 154 -34.83 -32.52 -40.88
N TYR A 155 -36.10 -32.91 -40.71
CA TYR A 155 -36.74 -33.78 -41.69
C TYR A 155 -38.27 -33.67 -41.68
N GLU A 156 -38.79 -32.50 -42.08
CA GLU A 156 -40.14 -32.45 -42.63
C GLU A 156 -40.10 -32.85 -44.11
N GLY A 157 -40.46 -34.11 -44.34
CA GLY A 157 -41.20 -34.61 -45.48
C GLY A 157 -40.87 -34.03 -46.85
N LEU A 158 -39.98 -34.72 -47.57
CA LEU A 158 -39.92 -34.68 -49.03
C LEU A 158 -41.34 -34.89 -49.60
N GLU A 159 -41.91 -33.87 -50.22
CA GLU A 159 -43.16 -33.97 -50.95
C GLU A 159 -42.97 -34.99 -52.07
N VAL A 160 -43.57 -36.17 -51.95
CA VAL A 160 -43.51 -37.22 -52.97
C VAL A 160 -44.50 -36.84 -54.08
N GLU A 161 -44.14 -35.88 -54.92
CA GLU A 161 -44.82 -35.69 -56.19
C GLU A 161 -44.53 -36.91 -57.09
N GLN A 162 -45.61 -37.67 -57.35
CA GLN A 162 -45.76 -38.72 -58.36
C GLN A 162 -44.90 -39.98 -58.20
N MET A 163 -45.49 -40.93 -57.48
CA MET A 163 -45.15 -42.35 -57.54
C MET A 163 -45.41 -42.90 -58.96
N ALA A 164 -44.36 -43.06 -59.77
CA ALA A 164 -44.43 -43.89 -60.97
C ALA A 164 -44.52 -45.37 -60.54
N THR A 165 -45.68 -45.99 -60.77
CA THR A 165 -45.94 -47.39 -60.44
C THR A 165 -45.17 -48.29 -61.42
N TYR A 166 -44.67 -49.43 -60.94
CA TYR A 166 -43.74 -50.36 -61.62
C TYR A 166 -44.27 -51.01 -62.93
N GLU A 167 -45.38 -50.53 -63.49
CA GLU A 167 -45.99 -51.08 -64.72
C GLU A 167 -45.88 -50.16 -65.94
N ASP A 168 -45.38 -48.92 -65.80
CA ASP A 168 -45.26 -47.96 -66.92
C ASP A 168 -43.84 -47.83 -67.52
N ILE A 169 -42.90 -48.70 -67.13
CA ILE A 169 -41.59 -48.76 -67.80
C ILE A 169 -41.74 -49.48 -69.14
N THR A 170 -42.07 -48.72 -70.20
CA THR A 170 -42.01 -49.25 -71.56
C THR A 170 -40.57 -49.60 -71.92
N PRO A 171 -40.30 -50.79 -72.50
CA PRO A 171 -38.94 -51.14 -72.91
C PRO A 171 -38.46 -50.16 -73.97
N PHE A 172 -37.32 -49.53 -73.69
CA PHE A 172 -36.62 -48.57 -74.54
C PHE A 172 -36.57 -49.05 -75.99
N ARG A 173 -37.32 -48.39 -76.89
CA ARG A 173 -37.00 -48.39 -78.32
C ARG A 173 -35.85 -47.42 -78.53
N ASP A 174 -34.80 -47.90 -79.19
CA ASP A 174 -33.59 -47.16 -79.57
C ASP A 174 -33.90 -45.77 -80.14
N VAL A 175 -33.79 -44.74 -79.29
CA VAL A 175 -33.57 -43.38 -79.73
C VAL A 175 -32.18 -42.99 -79.25
N LYS A 176 -31.28 -42.95 -80.23
CA LYS A 176 -29.84 -42.73 -80.17
C LYS A 176 -29.48 -41.42 -79.44
N ALA A 177 -29.44 -41.44 -78.12
CA ALA A 177 -28.81 -40.40 -77.33
C ALA A 177 -27.29 -40.63 -77.35
N LYS A 178 -26.59 -39.82 -78.15
CA LYS A 178 -25.14 -39.81 -78.30
C LYS A 178 -24.48 -39.33 -77.00
N TRP A 179 -24.11 -40.25 -76.13
CA TRP A 179 -23.13 -39.99 -75.08
C TRP A 179 -21.75 -39.89 -75.74
N THR A 180 -21.15 -38.70 -75.75
CA THR A 180 -19.69 -38.53 -75.93
C THR A 180 -19.17 -38.08 -74.58
N VAL A 181 -18.80 -39.04 -73.73
CA VAL A 181 -17.42 -39.54 -73.57
C VAL A 181 -16.59 -38.51 -72.80
N GLY A 182 -16.38 -38.82 -71.53
CA GLY A 182 -15.33 -38.20 -70.73
C GLY A 182 -14.00 -38.85 -71.04
N GLU A 183 -12.94 -38.06 -70.98
CA GLU A 183 -11.56 -38.54 -70.86
C GLU A 183 -10.83 -37.72 -69.79
N HIS A 184 -10.28 -38.44 -68.84
CA HIS A 184 -9.14 -38.16 -67.97
C HIS A 184 -8.31 -39.46 -68.00
N PRO A 185 -7.01 -39.51 -67.63
CA PRO A 185 -5.96 -38.48 -67.52
C PRO A 185 -4.57 -38.92 -68.11
N GLY A 186 -3.65 -37.96 -68.32
CA GLY A 186 -2.19 -38.14 -68.20
C GLY A 186 -1.39 -38.75 -69.38
N GLU A 187 -0.39 -38.00 -69.87
CA GLU A 187 0.78 -38.46 -70.66
C GLU A 187 1.96 -37.55 -70.23
N GLU A 188 2.96 -38.11 -69.55
CA GLU A 188 4.29 -38.54 -70.06
C GLU A 188 5.30 -37.39 -70.26
#